data_AF-J3ECV6-F1
#
_entry.id   AF-J3ECV6-F1
#
_cell.length_a   1.000
_cell.length_b   1.000
_cell.length_c   1.000
_cell.angle_alpha   90.00
_cell.angle_beta   90.00
_cell.angle_gamma   90.00
#
_symmetry.space_group_name_H-M   'P 1'
#
loop_
_entity.id
_entity.type
_entity.pdbx_description
1 polymer ?
#
loop_
_entity_poly.entity_id
_entity_poly.type
_entity_poly.pdbx_seq_one_letter_code
_entity_poly.pdbx_strand_id
1 'polypeptide(L)'
;MYQQQYWVELQNLKAHVYYLELYQLGSESVERWISIILAIASSASIGGWVIWKDYAFVWAFFIMITQVISVVYKFLPFKARIKPLATAGVELSLLADDAEKGWFDVAQGNLTEREINDKRFAIRKKKSAVMKSAFSGMVFPENEKLMAKAEDQMRKYFKSHYQELQDER
;
A
#
# COMPACT_ATOMS: atom_id res chain seq x y z
N MET A 1 26.92 -10.77 -13.58
CA MET A 1 26.47 -9.38 -13.29
C MET A 1 24.99 -9.15 -13.58
N TYR A 2 24.46 -9.58 -14.73
CA TYR A 2 23.05 -9.34 -15.09
C TYR A 2 22.02 -10.07 -14.23
N GLN A 3 22.32 -11.29 -13.76
CA GLN A 3 21.47 -12.01 -12.78
C GLN A 3 21.28 -11.19 -11.49
N GLN A 4 22.36 -10.65 -10.94
CA GLN A 4 22.30 -9.82 -9.72
C GLN A 4 21.50 -8.52 -9.93
N GLN A 5 21.56 -7.92 -11.12
CA GLN A 5 20.73 -6.76 -11.44
C GLN A 5 19.24 -7.10 -11.53
N TYR A 6 18.90 -8.27 -12.08
CA TYR A 6 17.53 -8.77 -12.10
C TYR A 6 17.03 -9.03 -10.67
N TRP A 7 17.87 -9.65 -9.83
CA TRP A 7 17.56 -9.93 -8.43
C TRP A 7 17.27 -8.67 -7.61
N VAL A 8 18.07 -7.62 -7.79
CA VAL A 8 17.85 -6.32 -7.14
C VAL A 8 16.54 -5.69 -7.64
N GLU A 9 16.23 -5.81 -8.93
CA GLU A 9 14.98 -5.29 -9.47
C GLU A 9 13.75 -6.03 -8.91
N LEU A 10 13.84 -7.35 -8.75
CA LEU A 10 12.80 -8.18 -8.16
C LEU A 10 12.54 -7.80 -6.69
N GLN A 11 13.60 -7.65 -5.90
CA GLN A 11 13.49 -7.19 -4.51
C GLN A 11 12.86 -5.80 -4.42
N ASN A 12 13.29 -4.87 -5.27
CA ASN A 12 12.70 -3.54 -5.34
C ASN A 12 11.22 -3.59 -5.72
N LEU A 13 10.83 -4.46 -6.66
CA LEU A 13 9.43 -4.64 -7.06
C LEU A 13 8.60 -5.17 -5.89
N LYS A 14 9.03 -6.24 -5.21
CA LYS A 14 8.31 -6.81 -4.05
C LYS A 14 8.20 -5.81 -2.91
N ALA A 15 9.25 -5.02 -2.64
CA ALA A 15 9.20 -3.94 -1.65
C ALA A 15 8.14 -2.88 -2.01
N HIS A 16 7.98 -2.53 -3.29
CA HIS A 16 6.93 -1.60 -3.72
C HIS A 16 5.52 -2.20 -3.59
N VAL A 17 5.35 -3.52 -3.78
CA VAL A 17 4.06 -4.20 -3.53
C VAL A 17 3.68 -4.05 -2.06
N TYR A 18 4.57 -4.43 -1.13
CA TYR A 18 4.33 -4.30 0.31
C TYR A 18 4.10 -2.86 0.74
N TYR A 19 4.78 -1.90 0.11
CA TYR A 19 4.57 -0.49 0.37
C TYR A 19 3.14 -0.04 0.05
N LEU A 20 2.61 -0.46 -1.10
CA LEU A 20 1.23 -0.14 -1.49
C LEU A 20 0.21 -0.83 -0.59
N GLU A 21 0.43 -2.09 -0.21
CA GLU A 21 -0.42 -2.82 0.72
C GLU A 21 -0.47 -2.15 2.10
N LEU A 22 0.69 -1.81 2.66
CA LEU A 22 0.77 -1.13 3.96
C LEU A 22 0.11 0.25 3.93
N TYR A 23 0.28 0.98 2.83
CA TYR A 23 -0.37 2.27 2.62
C TYR A 23 -1.90 2.10 2.52
N GLN A 24 -2.37 1.05 1.87
CA GLN A 24 -3.80 0.73 1.75
C GLN A 24 -4.40 0.41 3.11
N LEU A 25 -3.78 -0.50 3.86
CA LEU A 25 -4.21 -0.86 5.21
C LEU A 25 -4.28 0.35 6.15
N GLY A 26 -3.29 1.24 6.08
CA GLY A 26 -3.29 2.48 6.85
C GLY A 26 -4.47 3.39 6.47
N SER A 27 -4.72 3.55 5.17
CA SER A 27 -5.81 4.39 4.66
C SER A 27 -7.19 3.84 5.02
N GLU A 28 -7.38 2.53 4.87
CA GLU A 28 -8.62 1.84 5.25
C GLU A 28 -8.87 1.90 6.77
N SER A 29 -7.82 1.82 7.58
CA SER A 29 -7.95 1.93 9.04
C SER A 29 -8.47 3.32 9.45
N VAL A 30 -7.93 4.38 8.87
CA VAL A 30 -8.40 5.75 9.10
C VAL A 30 -9.86 5.91 8.67
N GLU A 31 -10.21 5.39 7.50
CA GLU A 31 -11.59 5.43 7.00
C GLU A 31 -12.58 4.71 7.93
N ARG A 32 -12.19 3.55 8.44
CA ARG A 32 -12.98 2.76 9.40
C ARG A 32 -13.20 3.53 10.69
N TRP A 33 -12.16 4.15 11.24
CA TRP A 33 -12.27 4.94 12.47
C TRP A 33 -13.16 6.16 12.32
N ILE A 34 -13.03 6.91 11.21
CA ILE A 34 -13.92 8.05 10.91
C ILE A 34 -15.38 7.57 10.83
N SER A 35 -15.63 6.46 10.13
CA SER A 35 -16.98 5.90 9.99
C SER A 35 -17.58 5.49 11.34
N ILE A 36 -16.78 4.87 12.23
CA ILE A 36 -17.21 4.50 13.58
C ILE A 36 -17.57 5.75 14.40
N ILE A 37 -16.73 6.78 14.38
CA ILE A 37 -16.98 8.04 15.12
C ILE A 37 -18.28 8.68 14.64
N LEU A 38 -18.49 8.74 13.31
CA LEU A 38 -19.73 9.28 12.74
C LEU A 38 -20.95 8.46 13.12
N ALA A 39 -20.85 7.12 13.12
CA ALA A 39 -21.93 6.23 13.53
C ALA A 39 -22.29 6.42 15.00
N ILE A 40 -21.29 6.46 15.89
CA ILE A 40 -21.50 6.72 17.33
C ILE A 40 -22.16 8.08 17.54
N ALA A 41 -21.68 9.12 16.85
CA ALA A 41 -22.25 10.45 16.95
C ALA A 41 -23.72 10.50 16.49
N SER A 42 -24.06 9.75 15.43
CA SER A 42 -25.45 9.66 14.95
C SER A 42 -26.37 8.94 15.95
N SER A 43 -25.93 7.82 16.53
CA SER A 43 -26.72 7.03 17.48
C SER A 43 -26.88 7.71 18.84
N ALA A 44 -25.85 8.41 19.30
CA ALA A 44 -25.85 9.07 20.60
C ALA A 44 -26.75 10.33 20.64
N SER A 45 -27.11 10.89 19.48
CA SER A 45 -28.12 11.95 19.34
C SER A 45 -29.53 11.53 19.81
N ILE A 46 -29.83 10.22 19.79
CA ILE A 46 -31.17 9.69 20.07
C ILE A 46 -31.33 9.26 21.55
N GLY A 47 -30.25 8.89 22.25
CA GLY A 47 -30.30 8.33 23.61
C GLY A 47 -30.20 9.35 24.77
N GLY A 48 -30.12 10.65 24.48
CA GLY A 48 -29.45 11.60 25.37
C GLY A 48 -30.31 12.58 26.17
N TRP A 49 -31.63 12.64 26.01
CA TRP A 49 -32.41 13.79 26.48
C TRP A 49 -32.38 14.03 28.00
N VAL A 50 -32.09 13.00 28.81
CA VAL A 50 -32.05 13.08 30.28
C VAL A 50 -30.63 13.31 30.83
N ILE A 51 -29.59 12.81 30.16
CA ILE A 51 -28.18 12.89 30.63
C ILE A 51 -27.51 14.22 30.21
N TRP A 52 -28.03 14.87 29.17
CA TRP A 52 -27.34 15.99 28.53
C TRP A 52 -27.53 17.34 29.19
N LYS A 53 -28.43 17.48 30.19
CA LYS A 53 -28.60 18.76 30.89
C LYS A 53 -27.37 19.10 31.74
N ASP A 54 -26.73 18.11 32.36
CA ASP A 54 -25.57 18.33 33.23
C ASP A 54 -24.25 18.43 32.44
N TYR A 55 -24.20 17.89 31.21
CA TYR A 55 -23.02 17.86 30.34
C TYR A 55 -23.23 18.56 28.99
N ALA A 56 -24.19 19.49 28.90
CA ALA A 56 -24.60 20.14 27.66
C ALA A 56 -23.43 20.76 26.88
N PHE A 57 -22.47 21.35 27.58
CA PHE A 57 -21.29 21.96 26.98
C PHE A 57 -20.36 20.94 26.31
N VAL A 58 -20.05 19.83 26.99
CA VAL A 58 -19.21 18.74 26.45
C VAL A 58 -19.87 18.13 25.22
N TRP A 59 -21.19 18.00 25.25
CA TRP A 59 -21.98 17.48 24.15
C TRP A 59 -22.06 18.42 22.94
N ALA A 60 -22.25 19.71 23.17
CA ALA A 60 -22.21 20.71 22.10
C ALA A 60 -20.84 20.74 21.41
N PHE A 61 -19.75 20.63 22.18
CA PHE A 61 -18.39 20.54 21.64
C PHE A 61 -18.17 19.25 20.83
N PHE A 62 -18.67 18.11 21.30
CA PHE A 62 -18.61 16.85 20.56
C PHE A 62 -19.36 16.94 19.22
N ILE A 63 -20.59 17.47 19.21
CA ILE A 63 -21.36 17.70 17.97
C ILE A 63 -20.60 18.63 17.03
N MET A 64 -20.07 19.74 17.53
CA MET A 64 -19.28 20.67 16.72
C MET A 64 -18.10 19.94 16.03
N ILE A 65 -17.34 19.14 16.78
CA ILE A 65 -16.23 18.35 16.23
C ILE A 65 -16.74 17.37 15.16
N THR A 66 -17.84 16.64 15.42
CA THR A 66 -18.42 15.70 14.45
C THR A 66 -18.82 16.41 13.16
N GLN A 67 -19.41 17.62 13.24
CA GLN A 67 -19.79 18.38 12.05
C GLN A 67 -18.57 18.85 11.26
N VAL A 68 -17.53 19.35 11.93
CA VAL A 68 -16.27 19.72 11.29
C VAL A 68 -15.64 18.51 10.59
N ILE A 69 -15.55 17.36 11.26
CA ILE A 69 -15.03 16.11 10.67
C ILE A 69 -15.87 15.69 9.45
N SER A 70 -17.20 15.78 9.53
CA SER A 70 -18.11 15.40 8.43
C SER A 70 -17.91 16.26 7.18
N VAL A 71 -17.65 17.56 7.35
CA VAL A 71 -17.37 18.47 6.24
C VAL A 71 -15.96 18.21 5.69
N VAL A 72 -14.95 18.16 6.55
CA VAL A 72 -13.55 17.93 6.17
C VAL A 72 -13.38 16.59 5.45
N TYR A 73 -14.08 15.55 5.90
CA TYR A 73 -14.05 14.23 5.26
C TYR A 73 -14.51 14.26 3.80
N LYS A 74 -15.49 15.11 3.44
CA LYS A 74 -15.92 15.27 2.04
C LYS A 74 -14.84 15.86 1.15
N PHE A 75 -13.91 16.64 1.72
CA PHE A 75 -12.79 17.24 1.00
C PHE A 75 -11.53 16.37 1.01
N LEU A 76 -11.49 15.29 1.79
CA LEU A 76 -10.37 14.35 1.82
C LEU A 76 -10.66 13.18 0.87
N PRO A 77 -9.99 13.10 -0.30
CA PRO A 77 -10.25 12.08 -1.31
C PRO A 77 -9.68 10.69 -0.92
N PHE A 78 -9.81 10.27 0.35
CA PHE A 78 -9.32 8.97 0.81
C PHE A 78 -9.96 7.82 0.05
N LYS A 79 -11.30 7.78 -0.03
CA LYS A 79 -12.04 6.75 -0.79
C LYS A 79 -11.66 6.71 -2.26
N ALA A 80 -11.49 7.89 -2.88
CA ALA A 80 -11.09 8.00 -4.27
C ALA A 80 -9.64 7.55 -4.53
N ARG A 81 -8.78 7.59 -3.50
CA ARG A 81 -7.37 7.16 -3.57
C ARG A 81 -7.15 5.69 -3.21
N ILE A 82 -7.99 5.11 -2.34
CA ILE A 82 -7.86 3.71 -1.92
C ILE A 82 -8.14 2.76 -3.08
N LYS A 83 -9.15 3.04 -3.92
CA LYS A 83 -9.51 2.14 -5.04
C LYS A 83 -8.39 1.99 -6.09
N PRO A 84 -7.80 3.08 -6.62
CA PRO A 84 -6.65 2.96 -7.53
C PRO A 84 -5.42 2.33 -6.88
N LEU A 85 -5.21 2.58 -5.59
CA LEU A 85 -4.13 1.98 -4.81
C LEU A 85 -4.28 0.45 -4.72
N ALA A 86 -5.49 -0.02 -4.42
CA ALA A 86 -5.79 -1.45 -4.35
C ALA A 86 -5.61 -2.14 -5.71
N THR A 87 -6.08 -1.51 -6.79
CA THR A 87 -5.87 -2.02 -8.15
C THR A 87 -4.38 -2.08 -8.50
N ALA A 88 -3.62 -1.01 -8.21
CA ALA A 88 -2.17 -0.99 -8.45
C ALA A 88 -1.42 -2.04 -7.63
N GLY A 89 -1.81 -2.24 -6.37
CA GLY A 89 -1.23 -3.24 -5.47
C GLY A 89 -1.40 -4.66 -6.03
N VAL A 90 -2.61 -5.02 -6.46
CA VAL A 90 -2.89 -6.33 -7.08
C VAL A 90 -2.11 -6.50 -8.38
N GLU A 91 -2.13 -5.52 -9.28
CA GLU A 91 -1.41 -5.60 -10.55
C GLU A 91 0.12 -5.71 -10.36
N LEU A 92 0.68 -4.99 -9.38
CA LEU A 92 2.10 -5.09 -9.06
C LEU A 92 2.46 -6.40 -8.36
N SER A 93 1.57 -6.97 -7.54
CA SER A 93 1.77 -8.29 -6.95
C SER A 93 1.84 -9.36 -8.04
N LEU A 94 0.91 -9.35 -8.99
CA LEU A 94 0.93 -10.27 -10.13
C LEU A 94 2.21 -10.11 -10.96
N LEU A 95 2.66 -8.87 -11.18
CA LEU A 95 3.93 -8.60 -11.85
C LEU A 95 5.14 -9.13 -11.06
N ALA A 96 5.10 -9.06 -9.73
CA ALA A 96 6.14 -9.58 -8.86
C ALA A 96 6.20 -11.10 -8.91
N ASP A 97 5.06 -11.78 -8.91
CA ASP A 97 4.98 -13.24 -9.00
C ASP A 97 5.45 -13.73 -10.39
N ASP A 98 5.11 -13.02 -11.47
CA ASP A 98 5.62 -13.26 -12.81
C ASP A 98 7.15 -13.08 -12.89
N ALA A 99 7.67 -12.04 -12.23
CA ALA A 99 9.11 -11.77 -12.17
C ALA A 99 9.85 -12.81 -11.32
N GLU A 100 9.22 -13.30 -10.26
CA GLU A 100 9.74 -14.37 -9.40
C GLU A 100 9.78 -15.70 -10.16
N LYS A 101 8.74 -16.02 -10.93
CA LYS A 101 8.77 -17.14 -11.87
C LYS A 101 9.90 -16.98 -12.90
N GLY A 102 10.07 -15.77 -13.43
CA GLY A 102 11.15 -15.45 -14.37
C GLY A 102 12.54 -15.58 -13.76
N TRP A 103 12.69 -15.37 -12.46
CA TRP A 103 13.96 -15.56 -11.75
C TRP A 103 14.46 -16.99 -11.80
N PHE A 104 13.59 -18.00 -11.73
CA PHE A 104 14.01 -19.40 -11.83
C PHE A 104 14.70 -19.69 -13.17
N ASP A 105 14.18 -19.16 -14.28
CA ASP A 105 14.82 -19.28 -15.61
C ASP A 105 16.20 -18.61 -15.64
N VAL A 106 16.32 -17.46 -14.97
CA VAL A 106 17.56 -16.67 -14.87
C VAL A 106 18.60 -17.39 -14.01
N ALA A 107 18.17 -17.99 -12.89
CA ALA A 107 19.02 -18.70 -11.94
C ALA A 107 19.55 -20.03 -12.50
N GLN A 108 18.74 -20.73 -13.31
CA GLN A 108 19.16 -21.97 -14.00
C GLN A 108 20.14 -21.71 -15.15
N GLY A 109 20.40 -20.46 -15.52
CA GLY A 109 21.29 -20.11 -16.63
C GLY A 109 20.70 -20.38 -18.01
N ASN A 110 19.38 -20.60 -18.10
CA ASN A 110 18.68 -20.89 -19.36
C ASN A 110 18.50 -19.65 -20.25
N LEU A 111 18.85 -18.46 -19.76
CA LEU A 111 18.67 -17.18 -20.44
C LEU A 111 20.00 -16.50 -20.72
N THR A 112 20.11 -15.93 -21.91
CA THR A 112 21.25 -15.09 -22.30
C THR A 112 21.22 -13.74 -21.58
N GLU A 113 22.37 -13.07 -21.46
CA GLU A 113 22.45 -11.74 -20.83
C GLU A 113 21.53 -10.70 -21.47
N ARG A 114 21.31 -10.80 -22.79
CA ARG A 114 20.40 -9.93 -23.53
C ARG A 114 18.95 -10.17 -23.11
N GLU A 115 18.54 -11.43 -23.01
CA GLU A 115 17.18 -11.79 -22.60
C GLU A 115 16.90 -11.41 -21.13
N ILE A 116 17.88 -11.53 -20.25
CA ILE A 116 17.78 -11.08 -18.85
C ILE A 116 17.53 -9.56 -18.81
N ASN A 117 18.27 -8.80 -19.61
CA ASN A 117 18.12 -7.35 -19.68
C ASN A 117 16.75 -6.97 -20.29
N ASP A 118 16.30 -7.65 -21.33
CA ASP A 118 14.98 -7.42 -21.94
C ASP A 118 13.84 -7.71 -20.95
N LYS A 119 13.91 -8.84 -20.20
CA LYS A 119 12.95 -9.14 -19.14
C LYS A 119 12.96 -8.06 -18.04
N ARG A 120 14.13 -7.56 -17.65
CA ARG A 120 14.25 -6.47 -16.65
C ARG A 120 13.62 -5.16 -17.15
N PHE A 121 13.87 -4.77 -18.39
CA PHE A 121 13.23 -3.59 -18.98
C PHE A 121 11.71 -3.77 -19.12
N ALA A 122 11.24 -4.97 -19.45
CA ALA A 122 9.81 -5.29 -19.48
C ALA A 122 9.15 -5.11 -18.12
N ILE A 123 9.79 -5.56 -17.03
CA ILE A 123 9.31 -5.35 -15.64
C ILE A 123 9.20 -3.86 -15.34
N ARG A 124 10.25 -3.08 -15.61
CA ARG A 124 10.25 -1.62 -15.37
C ARG A 124 9.16 -0.90 -16.16
N LYS A 125 8.97 -1.28 -17.43
CA LYS A 125 7.95 -0.71 -18.29
C LYS A 125 6.55 -1.05 -17.78
N LYS A 126 6.29 -2.30 -17.40
CA LYS A 126 5.01 -2.73 -16.80
C LYS A 126 4.75 -2.02 -15.48
N LYS A 127 5.72 -1.97 -14.56
CA LYS A 127 5.62 -1.22 -13.30
C LYS A 127 5.24 0.24 -13.54
N SER A 128 5.93 0.90 -14.46
CA SER A 128 5.65 2.31 -14.79
C SER A 128 4.27 2.50 -15.42
N ALA A 129 3.81 1.55 -16.24
CA ALA A 129 2.48 1.57 -16.83
C ALA A 129 1.39 1.42 -15.76
N VAL A 130 1.53 0.47 -14.84
CA VAL A 130 0.59 0.25 -13.72
C VAL A 130 0.53 1.48 -12.81
N MET A 131 1.68 2.05 -12.44
CA MET A 131 1.69 3.27 -11.63
C MET A 131 1.07 4.45 -12.37
N LYS A 132 1.32 4.60 -13.67
CA LYS A 132 0.76 5.70 -14.47
C LYS A 132 -0.75 5.56 -14.66
N SER A 133 -1.25 4.35 -14.93
CA SER A 133 -2.68 4.09 -15.12
C SER A 133 -3.44 4.30 -13.80
N ALA A 134 -2.92 3.77 -12.69
CA ALA A 134 -3.57 3.86 -11.40
C ALA A 134 -3.57 5.29 -10.84
N PHE A 135 -2.46 6.02 -10.95
CA PHE A 135 -2.35 7.32 -10.28
C PHE A 135 -2.66 8.53 -11.17
N SER A 136 -2.71 8.41 -12.51
CA SER A 136 -3.25 9.43 -13.45
C SER A 136 -3.02 10.92 -13.06
N GLY A 137 -1.81 11.28 -12.60
CA GLY A 137 -1.43 12.65 -12.21
C GLY A 137 -1.50 12.97 -10.70
N MET A 138 -1.95 12.04 -9.85
CA MET A 138 -1.75 12.14 -8.40
C MET A 138 -0.30 11.82 -8.04
N VAL A 139 0.34 12.73 -7.31
CA VAL A 139 1.63 12.48 -6.68
C VAL A 139 1.40 11.50 -5.54
N PHE A 140 2.10 10.36 -5.60
CA PHE A 140 2.11 9.40 -4.50
C PHE A 140 2.90 10.02 -3.34
N PRO A 141 2.29 10.25 -2.16
CA PRO A 141 3.03 10.81 -1.04
C PRO A 141 4.08 9.80 -0.58
N GLU A 142 5.34 10.22 -0.61
CA GLU A 142 6.46 9.41 -0.20
C GLU A 142 6.50 9.32 1.33
N ASN A 143 6.38 8.11 1.87
CA ASN A 143 6.40 7.87 3.30
C ASN A 143 7.57 6.92 3.63
N GLU A 144 8.70 7.51 4.01
CA GLU A 144 9.94 6.78 4.32
C GLU A 144 9.74 5.70 5.38
N LYS A 145 8.88 5.93 6.38
CA LYS A 145 8.59 4.94 7.43
C LYS A 145 7.85 3.72 6.89
N LEU A 146 6.89 3.95 5.98
CA LEU A 146 6.18 2.86 5.31
C LEU A 146 7.10 2.11 4.35
N MET A 147 7.97 2.82 3.63
CA MET A 147 8.96 2.20 2.75
C MET A 147 9.94 1.32 3.54
N ALA A 148 10.48 1.81 4.66
CA ALA A 148 11.36 1.03 5.52
C ALA A 148 10.68 -0.24 6.07
N LYS A 149 9.39 -0.17 6.43
CA LYS A 149 8.60 -1.35 6.83
C LYS A 149 8.41 -2.34 5.68
N ALA A 150 8.15 -1.83 4.48
CA ALA A 150 7.98 -2.65 3.29
C ALA A 150 9.28 -3.37 2.91
N GLU A 151 10.43 -2.70 3.02
CA GLU A 151 11.74 -3.29 2.83
C GLU A 151 12.04 -4.39 3.88
N ASP A 152 11.68 -4.17 5.15
CA ASP A 152 11.84 -5.19 6.19
C ASP A 152 10.97 -6.43 5.91
N GLN A 153 9.72 -6.24 5.48
CA GLN A 153 8.85 -7.35 5.06
C GLN A 153 9.40 -8.10 3.85
N MET A 154 9.90 -7.37 2.85
CA MET A 154 10.57 -7.95 1.70
C MET A 154 11.79 -8.77 2.12
N ARG A 155 12.67 -8.22 2.96
CA ARG A 155 13.85 -8.94 3.47
C ARG A 155 13.47 -10.22 4.21
N LYS A 156 12.42 -10.18 5.03
CA LYS A 156 11.89 -11.36 5.73
C LYS A 156 11.37 -12.41 4.77
N TYR A 157 10.61 -12.00 3.75
CA TYR A 157 10.10 -12.90 2.71
C TYR A 157 11.25 -13.62 2.00
N PHE A 158 12.21 -12.87 1.44
CA PHE A 158 13.34 -13.45 0.71
C PHE A 158 14.24 -14.31 1.61
N LYS A 159 14.45 -13.92 2.88
CA LYS A 159 15.19 -14.74 3.83
C LYS A 159 14.51 -16.08 4.11
N SER A 160 13.18 -16.11 4.18
CA SER A 160 12.43 -17.34 4.42
C SER A 160 12.30 -18.23 3.18
N HIS A 161 12.19 -17.64 1.99
CA HIS A 161 11.90 -18.36 0.75
C HIS A 161 13.15 -18.78 -0.03
N TYR A 162 14.28 -18.11 0.20
CA TYR A 162 15.54 -18.33 -0.53
C TYR A 162 16.72 -18.53 0.41
N GLN A 163 16.50 -19.26 1.51
CA GLN A 163 17.52 -19.55 2.54
C GLN A 163 18.83 -20.09 1.94
N GLU A 164 18.73 -20.92 0.90
CA GLU A 164 19.85 -21.53 0.17
C GLU A 164 20.76 -20.50 -0.54
N LEU A 165 20.23 -19.35 -0.97
CA LEU A 165 21.02 -18.29 -1.63
C LEU A 165 21.79 -17.40 -0.64
N GLN A 166 21.59 -17.58 0.67
CA GLN A 166 22.32 -16.86 1.72
C GLN A 166 23.49 -17.64 2.31
N ASP A 167 23.45 -18.98 2.29
CA ASP A 167 24.51 -19.83 2.85
C ASP A 167 25.71 -20.05 1.90
N GLU A 168 25.63 -19.61 0.64
CA GLU A 168 26.74 -19.65 -0.33
C GLU A 168 27.67 -18.41 -0.32
N ARG A 169 27.63 -17.60 0.75
CA ARG A 169 28.55 -16.45 0.92
C ARG A 169 29.71 -16.71 1.88
#